data_AF-A0A496U4D3-F1
#
_entry.id   AF-A0A496U4D3-F1
#
_cell.length_a   1.000
_cell.length_b   1.000
_cell.length_c   1.000
_cell.angle_alpha   90.00
_cell.angle_beta   90.00
_cell.angle_gamma   90.00
#
_symmetry.space_group_name_H-M   'P 1'
#
loop_
_entity.id
_entity.type
_entity.pdbx_description
1 polymer ?
#
loop_
_entity_poly.entity_id
_entity_poly.type
_entity_poly.pdbx_seq_one_letter_code
_entity_poly.pdbx_strand_id
1 'polypeptide(L)'
;MGDPNEIEEERRLFHVALTRAKEEVYITYSRLRYFKGERYLTPSRFIEELPEDVVVQLGRGLEKLRYENKYCEMIPKRDEETLAPGDIVMHSLFGRGKVLEVYEGKAKVHFDYHGIKILVLEYAKLKKVN
;
A
#
# COMPACT_ATOMS: atom_id res chain seq x y z
N MET A 1 17.02 -12.32 18.89
CA MET A 1 15.88 -12.51 19.81
C MET A 1 16.15 -11.58 20.98
N GLY A 2 15.26 -10.62 21.26
CA GLY A 2 15.49 -9.61 22.29
C GLY A 2 15.59 -10.23 23.69
N ASP A 3 16.27 -9.53 24.60
CA ASP A 3 16.36 -9.93 26.00
C ASP A 3 14.93 -10.05 26.58
N PRO A 4 14.59 -11.14 27.29
CA PRO A 4 13.28 -11.28 27.94
C PRO A 4 12.88 -10.05 28.78
N ASN A 5 13.83 -9.42 29.47
CA ASN A 5 13.58 -8.23 30.28
C ASN A 5 13.20 -7.02 29.41
N GLU A 6 13.83 -6.85 28.25
CA GLU A 6 13.51 -5.77 27.32
C GLU A 6 12.10 -5.94 26.75
N ILE A 7 11.71 -7.18 26.42
CA ILE A 7 10.36 -7.47 25.92
C ILE A 7 9.30 -7.18 26.98
N GLU A 8 9.57 -7.52 28.25
CA GLU A 8 8.65 -7.16 29.35
C GLU A 8 8.54 -5.65 29.56
N GLU A 9 9.64 -4.91 29.38
CA GLU A 9 9.61 -3.45 29.47
C GLU A 9 8.82 -2.83 28.31
N GLU A 10 9.03 -3.31 27.07
CA GLU A 10 8.22 -2.89 25.92
C GLU A 10 6.73 -3.20 26.12
N ARG A 11 6.41 -4.34 26.74
CA ARG A 11 5.04 -4.71 27.11
C ARG A 11 4.46 -3.76 28.15
N ARG A 12 5.22 -3.37 29.16
CA ARG A 12 4.79 -2.36 30.15
C ARG A 12 4.52 -1.02 29.46
N LEU A 13 5.37 -0.60 28.53
CA LEU A 13 5.16 0.62 27.75
C LEU A 13 3.88 0.55 26.91
N PHE A 14 3.62 -0.58 26.24
CA PHE A 14 2.39 -0.78 25.47
C PHE A 14 1.14 -0.70 26.37
N HIS A 15 1.16 -1.38 27.53
CA HIS A 15 0.07 -1.33 28.51
C HIS A 15 -0.19 0.09 29.03
N VAL A 16 0.86 0.84 29.36
CA VAL A 16 0.72 2.24 29.79
C VAL A 16 0.11 3.08 28.67
N ALA A 17 0.55 2.90 27.42
CA ALA A 17 0.00 3.63 26.27
C ALA A 17 -1.51 3.35 26.08
N LEU A 18 -1.92 2.08 26.16
CA LEU A 18 -3.35 1.71 26.08
C LEU A 18 -4.17 2.36 27.18
N THR A 19 -3.68 2.31 28.42
CA THR A 19 -4.39 2.83 29.60
C THR A 19 -4.36 4.36 29.73
N ARG A 20 -3.65 5.08 28.84
CA ARG A 20 -3.75 6.56 28.77
C ARG A 20 -5.05 7.04 28.14
N ALA A 21 -5.64 6.27 27.24
CA ALA A 21 -6.91 6.63 26.65
C ALA A 21 -8.05 6.37 27.64
N LYS A 22 -9.03 7.26 27.67
CA LYS A 22 -10.20 7.14 28.54
C LYS A 22 -11.41 6.50 27.86
N GLU A 23 -11.58 6.75 26.57
CA GLU A 23 -12.77 6.35 25.81
C GLU A 23 -12.40 5.38 24.69
N GLU A 24 -11.59 5.81 23.73
CA GLU A 24 -11.24 4.99 22.56
C GLU A 24 -9.72 4.95 22.32
N VAL A 25 -9.24 3.80 21.84
CA VAL A 25 -7.85 3.59 21.44
C VAL A 25 -7.81 3.19 19.97
N TYR A 26 -7.03 3.92 19.19
CA TYR A 26 -6.76 3.60 17.79
C TYR A 26 -5.31 3.15 17.63
N ILE A 27 -5.11 1.91 17.19
CA ILE A 27 -3.79 1.34 16.91
C ILE A 27 -3.59 1.28 15.40
N THR A 28 -2.51 1.88 14.91
CA THR A 28 -2.15 1.85 13.49
C THR A 28 -0.74 1.33 13.30
N TYR A 29 -0.52 0.57 12.23
CA TYR A 29 0.81 0.11 11.83
C TYR A 29 1.00 0.26 10.31
N SER A 30 2.25 0.30 9.86
CA SER A 30 2.60 0.43 8.44
C SER A 30 3.32 -0.84 7.99
N ARG A 31 2.99 -1.35 6.80
CA ARG A 31 3.67 -2.54 6.23
C ARG A 31 5.00 -2.21 5.56
N LEU A 32 5.21 -0.94 5.21
CA LEU A 32 6.39 -0.45 4.51
C LEU A 32 6.81 0.89 5.12
N ARG A 33 8.10 1.05 5.42
CA ARG A 33 8.68 2.35 5.77
C ARG A 33 9.96 2.58 4.99
N TYR A 34 10.15 3.82 4.55
CA TYR A 34 11.39 4.31 3.97
C TYR A 34 12.24 4.94 5.07
N PHE A 35 13.08 4.15 5.71
CA PHE A 35 14.01 4.62 6.72
C PHE A 35 15.33 3.85 6.61
N LYS A 36 16.40 4.57 6.20
CA LYS A 36 17.69 3.97 5.81
C LYS A 36 17.50 2.83 4.78
N GLY A 37 16.68 3.10 3.76
CA GLY A 37 16.26 2.11 2.76
C GLY A 37 14.80 1.69 2.91
N GLU A 38 14.36 0.76 2.06
CA GLU A 38 13.04 0.15 2.12
C GLU A 38 13.01 -0.95 3.19
N ARG A 39 12.07 -0.87 4.13
CA ARG A 39 11.88 -1.89 5.17
C ARG A 39 10.42 -2.33 5.22
N TYR A 40 10.22 -3.63 5.03
CA TYR A 40 8.96 -4.29 5.32
C TYR A 40 8.84 -4.50 6.83
N LEU A 41 7.67 -4.19 7.37
CA LEU A 41 7.38 -4.29 8.80
C LEU A 41 6.19 -5.22 9.01
N THR A 42 6.29 -6.05 10.03
CA THR A 42 5.15 -6.80 10.56
C THR A 42 4.44 -5.99 11.64
N PRO A 43 3.16 -6.28 11.92
CA PRO A 43 2.48 -5.77 13.10
C PRO A 43 3.26 -6.08 14.38
N SER A 44 3.05 -5.29 15.42
CA SER A 44 3.59 -5.59 16.75
C SER A 44 2.93 -6.85 17.31
N ARG A 45 3.73 -7.74 17.90
CA ARG A 45 3.24 -8.96 18.59
C ARG A 45 2.20 -8.66 19.67
N PHE A 46 2.32 -7.51 20.34
CA PHE A 46 1.40 -7.13 21.42
C PHE A 46 -0.03 -6.84 20.92
N ILE A 47 -0.22 -6.63 19.61
CA ILE A 47 -1.55 -6.47 19.00
C ILE A 47 -2.27 -7.82 18.94
N GLU A 48 -1.54 -8.91 18.66
CA GLU A 48 -2.09 -10.28 18.56
C GLU A 48 -2.47 -10.86 19.94
N GLU A 49 -1.98 -10.25 21.01
CA GLU A 49 -2.29 -10.63 22.39
C GLU A 49 -3.54 -9.92 22.94
N LEU A 50 -4.11 -8.97 22.19
CA LEU A 50 -5.32 -8.27 22.61
C LEU A 50 -6.56 -9.18 22.49
N PRO A 51 -7.54 -9.07 23.40
CA PRO A 51 -8.77 -9.84 23.30
C PRO A 51 -9.56 -9.45 22.05
N GLU A 52 -9.95 -10.44 21.24
CA GLU A 52 -10.64 -10.21 19.95
C GLU A 52 -12.03 -9.58 20.10
N ASP A 53 -12.66 -9.73 21.27
CA ASP A 53 -13.99 -9.22 21.59
C ASP A 53 -14.03 -7.68 21.76
N VAL A 54 -12.90 -7.06 22.09
CA VAL A 54 -12.79 -5.61 22.24
C VAL A 54 -12.06 -4.93 21.07
N VAL A 55 -11.47 -5.71 20.16
CA VAL A 55 -10.71 -5.19 19.03
C VAL A 55 -11.59 -5.12 17.79
N VAL A 56 -11.84 -3.90 17.32
CA VAL A 56 -12.49 -3.66 16.04
C VAL A 56 -11.43 -3.31 14.99
N GLN A 57 -11.27 -4.17 13.99
CA GLN A 57 -10.36 -3.90 12.88
C GLN A 57 -10.98 -2.90 11.90
N LEU A 58 -10.59 -1.64 12.07
CA LEU A 58 -10.97 -0.55 11.18
C LEU A 58 -10.20 -0.66 9.85
N GLY A 59 -10.91 -0.48 8.73
CA GLY A 59 -10.28 -0.54 7.41
C GLY A 59 -10.29 -1.91 6.75
N ARG A 60 -11.22 -2.82 7.11
CA ARG A 60 -11.60 -3.97 6.25
C ARG A 60 -12.28 -3.55 4.92
N GLY A 61 -11.82 -2.45 4.30
CA GLY A 61 -12.00 -2.17 2.89
C GLY A 61 -10.94 -2.84 2.01
N LEU A 62 -9.91 -3.46 2.60
CA LEU A 62 -8.81 -4.10 1.86
C LEU A 62 -8.68 -5.62 2.07
N GLU A 63 -9.41 -6.23 3.01
CA GLU A 63 -9.39 -7.69 3.20
C GLU A 63 -10.33 -8.46 2.26
N LYS A 64 -11.31 -7.79 1.63
CA LYS A 64 -12.11 -8.37 0.53
C LYS A 64 -11.53 -8.12 -0.88
N LEU A 65 -10.31 -7.58 -0.99
CA LEU A 65 -9.65 -7.36 -2.29
C LEU A 65 -8.67 -8.48 -2.68
N ARG A 66 -8.67 -9.60 -1.96
CA ARG A 66 -8.27 -10.88 -2.53
C ARG A 66 -9.52 -11.63 -3.00
N TYR A 67 -9.77 -11.53 -4.31
CA TYR A 67 -10.69 -12.36 -5.10
C TYR A 67 -12.17 -12.42 -4.64
N GLU A 68 -12.94 -11.42 -5.09
CA GLU A 68 -14.13 -11.71 -5.91
C GLU A 68 -14.42 -10.47 -6.78
N ASN A 69 -14.12 -10.61 -8.07
CA ASN A 69 -14.48 -9.66 -9.12
C ASN A 69 -16.00 -9.45 -9.13
N LYS A 70 -16.49 -8.32 -8.59
CA LYS A 70 -17.86 -7.82 -8.83
C LYS A 70 -17.94 -6.33 -9.17
N TYR A 71 -16.83 -5.59 -9.15
CA TYR A 71 -16.78 -4.17 -9.53
C TYR A 71 -16.60 -3.93 -11.04
N CYS A 72 -16.66 -4.98 -11.88
CA CYS A 72 -16.44 -4.86 -13.33
C CYS A 72 -17.67 -4.35 -14.11
N GLU A 73 -18.85 -4.25 -13.49
CA GLU A 73 -20.08 -3.99 -14.26
C GLU A 73 -20.49 -2.51 -14.38
N MET A 74 -19.74 -1.56 -13.81
CA MET A 74 -20.14 -0.14 -13.83
C MET A 74 -18.98 0.82 -14.09
N ILE A 75 -18.11 0.53 -15.07
CA ILE A 75 -17.09 1.49 -15.51
C ILE A 75 -17.27 1.80 -17.00
N PRO A 76 -17.53 3.07 -17.37
CA PRO A 76 -17.64 3.46 -18.76
C PRO A 76 -16.28 3.29 -19.46
N LYS A 77 -16.23 2.42 -20.47
CA LYS A 77 -15.04 2.21 -21.30
C LYS A 77 -14.64 3.53 -21.97
N ARG A 78 -13.48 4.05 -21.60
CA ARG A 78 -12.82 5.15 -22.32
C ARG A 78 -11.99 4.55 -23.45
N ASP A 79 -12.00 5.20 -24.61
CA ASP A 79 -11.27 4.74 -25.80
C ASP A 79 -9.79 4.47 -25.45
N GLU A 80 -9.40 3.21 -25.63
CA GLU A 80 -8.05 2.72 -25.34
C GLU A 80 -7.05 3.33 -26.32
N GLU A 81 -6.29 4.34 -25.89
CA GLU A 81 -4.93 4.50 -26.40
C GLU A 81 -4.14 3.29 -25.91
N THR A 82 -4.07 2.24 -26.75
CA THR A 82 -3.36 1.01 -26.44
C THR A 82 -1.86 1.30 -26.28
N LEU A 83 -1.42 1.42 -25.02
CA LEU A 83 -0.01 1.51 -24.65
C LEU A 83 0.64 0.13 -24.79
N ALA A 84 1.80 0.07 -25.44
CA ALA A 84 2.60 -1.13 -25.61
C ALA A 84 3.91 -1.06 -24.81
N PRO A 85 4.49 -2.21 -24.40
CA PRO A 85 5.86 -2.26 -23.91
C PRO A 85 6.84 -1.61 -24.90
N GLY A 86 7.70 -0.73 -24.41
CA GLY A 86 8.63 0.05 -25.21
C GLY A 86 8.19 1.49 -25.49
N ASP A 87 6.89 1.80 -25.35
CA ASP A 87 6.37 3.15 -25.57
C ASP A 87 6.97 4.17 -24.60
N ILE A 88 7.15 5.39 -25.08
CA ILE A 88 7.55 6.53 -24.26
C ILE A 88 6.27 7.23 -23.80
N VAL A 89 6.17 7.48 -22.49
CA VAL A 89 5.02 8.12 -21.87
C VAL A 89 5.44 9.31 -21.02
N MET A 90 4.55 10.29 -20.91
CA MET A 90 4.69 11.45 -20.05
C MET A 90 3.61 11.42 -18.96
N HIS A 91 4.04 11.53 -17.71
CA HIS A 91 3.17 11.65 -16.55
C HIS A 91 3.33 13.04 -15.90
N SER A 92 2.25 13.65 -15.45
CA SER A 92 2.28 14.98 -14.81
C SER A 92 3.15 15.03 -13.56
N LEU A 93 3.17 13.96 -12.76
CA LEU A 93 3.95 13.89 -11.52
C LEU A 93 5.33 13.25 -11.69
N PHE A 94 5.48 12.31 -12.63
CA PHE A 94 6.69 11.48 -12.72
C PHE A 94 7.57 11.83 -13.93
N GLY A 95 7.07 12.70 -14.81
CA GLY A 95 7.75 13.14 -16.00
C GLY A 95 7.78 12.07 -17.08
N ARG A 96 8.86 12.07 -17.86
CA ARG A 96 9.08 11.13 -18.95
C ARG A 96 9.45 9.75 -18.41
N GLY A 97 8.87 8.72 -19.01
CA GLY A 97 9.22 7.33 -18.71
C GLY A 97 9.01 6.40 -19.89
N LYS A 98 9.58 5.20 -19.79
CA LYS A 98 9.45 4.12 -20.77
C LYS A 98 8.60 3.00 -20.19
N VAL A 99 7.57 2.59 -20.92
CA VAL A 99 6.75 1.42 -20.56
C VAL A 99 7.61 0.17 -20.69
N LEU A 100 7.74 -0.58 -19.60
CA LEU A 100 8.46 -1.85 -19.57
C LEU A 100 7.51 -3.02 -19.84
N GLU A 101 6.30 -2.94 -19.28
CA GLU A 101 5.34 -4.04 -19.31
C GLU A 101 3.92 -3.50 -19.16
N VAL A 102 2.96 -4.13 -19.83
CA VAL A 102 1.53 -3.83 -19.71
C VAL A 102 0.79 -5.14 -19.47
N TYR A 103 0.04 -5.21 -18.37
CA TYR A 103 -0.76 -6.38 -18.01
C TYR A 103 -1.97 -5.96 -17.18
N GLU A 104 -3.12 -6.59 -17.42
CA GLU A 104 -4.35 -6.43 -16.61
C GLU A 104 -4.73 -4.96 -16.30
N GLY A 105 -4.64 -4.07 -17.31
CA GLY A 105 -4.96 -2.64 -17.14
C GLY A 105 -3.94 -1.83 -16.33
N LYS A 106 -2.77 -2.40 -16.04
CA LYS A 106 -1.63 -1.74 -15.39
C LYS A 106 -0.44 -1.66 -16.33
N ALA A 107 0.36 -0.62 -16.17
CA ALA A 107 1.65 -0.47 -16.83
C ALA A 107 2.76 -0.32 -15.81
N LYS A 108 3.82 -1.11 -15.98
CA LYS A 108 5.09 -0.93 -15.30
C LYS A 108 5.93 0.03 -16.14
N VAL A 109 6.21 1.20 -15.61
CA VAL A 109 6.90 2.29 -16.32
C VAL A 109 8.17 2.67 -15.58
N HIS A 110 9.29 2.78 -16.30
CA HIS A 110 10.54 3.32 -15.78
C HIS A 110 10.62 4.82 -16.08
N PHE A 111 10.49 5.66 -15.06
CA PHE A 111 10.60 7.11 -15.18
C PHE A 111 12.03 7.58 -14.94
N ASP A 112 12.51 8.51 -15.76
CA ASP A 112 13.93 8.93 -15.80
C ASP A 112 14.44 9.42 -14.44
N TYR A 113 13.60 10.12 -13.67
CA TYR A 113 13.94 10.69 -12.36
C TYR A 113 13.26 9.99 -11.17
N HIS A 114 12.32 9.06 -11.42
CA HIS A 114 11.48 8.45 -10.37
C HIS A 114 11.56 6.92 -10.33
N GLY A 115 12.39 6.32 -11.19
CA GLY A 115 12.58 4.87 -11.27
C GLY A 115 11.32 4.13 -11.70
N ILE A 116 11.21 2.86 -11.32
CA ILE A 116 10.11 1.99 -11.74
C ILE A 116 8.85 2.26 -10.91
N LYS A 117 7.72 2.51 -11.58
CA LYS A 117 6.38 2.61 -10.98
C LYS A 117 5.40 1.68 -11.69
N ILE A 118 4.45 1.14 -10.94
CA ILE A 118 3.31 0.39 -11.47
C ILE A 118 2.10 1.32 -11.38
N LEU A 119 1.50 1.61 -12.53
CA LEU A 119 0.41 2.55 -12.66
C LEU A 119 -0.81 1.85 -13.26
N VAL A 120 -2.00 2.14 -12.74
CA VAL A 120 -3.26 1.70 -13.34
C VAL A 120 -3.58 2.64 -14.49
N LEU A 121 -3.65 2.12 -15.72
CA LEU A 121 -3.70 2.91 -16.95
C LEU A 121 -4.85 3.93 -16.95
N GLU A 122 -6.01 3.55 -16.41
CA GLU A 122 -7.20 4.39 -16.32
C GLU A 122 -6.99 5.66 -15.47
N TYR A 123 -6.19 5.57 -14.39
CA TYR A 123 -5.94 6.70 -13.47
C TYR A 123 -4.63 7.42 -13.73
N ALA A 124 -3.68 6.71 -14.35
CA ALA A 124 -2.35 7.23 -14.58
C ALA A 124 -2.35 8.44 -15.50
N LYS A 125 -3.38 8.64 -16.34
CA LYS A 125 -3.44 9.77 -17.31
C LYS A 125 -2.11 9.93 -18.07
N LEU A 126 -1.50 8.80 -18.44
CA LEU A 126 -0.25 8.78 -19.18
C LEU A 126 -0.52 9.30 -20.59
N LYS A 127 0.32 10.22 -21.06
CA LYS A 127 0.28 10.69 -22.44
C LYS A 127 1.38 9.98 -23.21
N LYS A 128 1.03 9.25 -24.27
CA LYS A 128 2.03 8.69 -25.18
C LYS A 128 2.77 9.83 -25.88
N VAL A 129 4.09 9.75 -25.88
CA VAL A 129 4.98 10.65 -26.63
C VAL A 129 5.53 9.82 -27.78
N ASN A 130 5.04 10.07 -28.99
CA ASN A 130 5.56 9.45 -30.21
C ASN A 130 7.04 9.82 -30.42
#